data_AF-A0A9D1H508-F1
#
_entry.id   AF-A0A9D1H508-F1
#
_cell.length_a   1.000
_cell.length_b   1.000
_cell.length_c   1.000
_cell.angle_alpha   90.00
_cell.angle_beta   90.00
_cell.angle_gamma   90.00
#
_symmetry.space_group_name_H-M   'P 1'
#
loop_
_entity.id
_entity.type
_entity.pdbx_description
1 polymer ?
#
loop_
_entity_poly.entity_id
_entity_poly.type
_entity_poly.pdbx_seq_one_letter_code
_entity_poly.pdbx_strand_id
1 'polypeptide(L)'
;MHQHEHTKAVLNRMSRAIGHMNAVKKMIEDGRDCSEVLIQLAAVRAEITNTSKVILKDHLQHCIVDAVEQKDEAAMQDLMKAIDKIV
;
A
#
# COMPACT_ATOMS: atom_id res chain seq x y z
N MET A 1 -13.05 -10.26 11.57
CA MET A 1 -11.80 -9.47 11.66
C MET A 1 -10.70 -10.36 11.11
N HIS A 2 -10.22 -10.10 9.89
CA HIS A 2 -9.21 -10.95 9.25
C HIS A 2 -7.83 -10.56 9.80
N GLN A 3 -7.14 -11.51 10.42
CA GLN A 3 -5.76 -11.32 10.86
C GLN A 3 -4.87 -11.68 9.67
N HIS A 4 -4.29 -10.67 9.02
CA HIS A 4 -3.39 -10.90 7.88
C HIS A 4 -2.11 -11.59 8.36
N GLU A 5 -1.74 -12.72 7.76
CA GLU A 5 -0.53 -13.47 8.10
C GLU A 5 0.71 -12.56 8.03
N HIS A 6 0.70 -11.58 7.12
CA HIS A 6 1.77 -10.62 6.92
C HIS A 6 1.57 -9.26 7.63
N THR A 7 0.69 -9.16 8.63
CA THR A 7 0.40 -7.90 9.36
C THR A 7 1.68 -7.16 9.78
N LYS A 8 2.62 -7.87 10.42
CA LYS A 8 3.89 -7.26 10.89
C LYS A 8 4.75 -6.74 9.73
N ALA A 9 4.80 -7.46 8.61
CA ALA A 9 5.57 -7.04 7.44
C ALA A 9 4.95 -5.82 6.75
N VAL A 10 3.62 -5.74 6.71
CA VAL A 10 2.88 -4.57 6.22
C VAL A 10 3.12 -3.36 7.12
N LEU A 11 3.00 -3.53 8.44
CA LEU A 11 3.28 -2.47 9.41
C LEU A 11 4.72 -1.93 9.28
N ASN A 12 5.71 -2.81 9.15
CA ASN A 12 7.10 -2.40 8.94
C ASN A 12 7.31 -1.62 7.63
N ARG A 13 6.58 -1.96 6.56
CA ARG A 13 6.61 -1.20 5.30
C ARG A 13 5.98 0.17 5.48
N MET A 14 4.83 0.23 6.14
CA MET A 14 4.14 1.48 6.47
C MET A 14 5.02 2.42 7.31
N SER A 15 5.68 1.91 8.36
CA SER A 15 6.59 2.72 9.18
C SER A 15 7.74 3.32 8.37
N ARG A 16 8.28 2.60 7.38
CA ARG A 16 9.32 3.13 6.49
C ARG A 16 8.79 4.23 5.57
N ALA A 17 7.63 4.01 4.95
CA ALA A 17 7.00 5.03 4.11
C ALA A 17 6.69 6.32 4.89
N ILE A 18 6.25 6.20 6.14
CA ILE A 18 6.05 7.34 7.05
C ILE A 18 7.37 8.06 7.33
N GLY A 19 8.45 7.32 7.62
CA GLY A 19 9.78 7.87 7.81
C GLY A 19 10.28 8.66 6.60
N HIS A 20 10.13 8.11 5.39
CA HIS A 20 10.48 8.81 4.16
C HIS A 20 9.62 10.05 3.92
N MET A 21 8.31 9.97 4.16
CA MET A 21 7.44 11.14 4.03
C MET A 21 7.84 12.27 4.99
N ASN A 22 8.22 11.94 6.23
CA ASN A 22 8.75 12.92 7.18
C ASN A 22 10.07 13.55 6.69
N ALA A 23 10.93 12.77 6.03
CA ALA A 23 12.15 13.29 5.42
C ALA A 23 11.82 14.28 4.29
N VAL A 24 10.86 13.96 3.41
CA VAL A 24 10.39 14.87 2.35
C VAL A 24 9.83 16.16 2.94
N LYS A 25 9.00 16.05 3.99
CA LYS A 25 8.48 17.22 4.70
C LYS A 25 9.62 18.13 5.17
N LYS A 26 10.66 17.55 5.79
CA LYS A 26 11.82 18.31 6.24
C LYS A 26 12.58 18.96 5.08
N MET A 27 12.71 18.29 3.93
CA MET A 27 13.33 18.89 2.74
C MET A 27 12.60 20.16 2.28
N ILE A 28 11.27 20.17 2.38
CA ILE A 28 10.45 21.35 2.05
C ILE A 28 10.66 22.45 3.09
N GLU A 29 10.64 22.11 4.38
CA GLU A 29 10.89 23.05 5.48
C GLU A 29 12.30 23.69 5.39
N ASP A 30 13.29 22.91 4.97
CA ASP A 30 14.68 23.34 4.78
C ASP A 30 14.89 24.11 3.46
N GLY A 31 13.85 24.27 2.63
CA GLY A 31 13.91 25.01 1.37
C GLY A 31 14.77 24.34 0.29
N ARG A 32 14.83 23.00 0.26
CA ARG A 32 15.59 22.26 -0.76
C ARG A 32 15.03 22.43 -2.17
N ASP A 33 15.85 22.09 -3.15
CA ASP A 33 15.50 22.19 -4.56
C ASP A 33 14.26 21.35 -4.91
N CYS A 34 13.37 21.94 -5.71
CA CYS A 34 12.10 21.32 -6.09
C CYS A 34 12.29 19.99 -6.82
N SER A 35 13.33 19.84 -7.64
CA SER A 35 13.59 18.59 -8.36
C SER A 35 13.99 17.47 -7.41
N GLU A 36 14.76 17.77 -6.37
CA GLU A 36 15.13 16.80 -5.34
C GLU A 36 13.91 16.34 -4.54
N VAL A 37 13.03 17.28 -4.15
CA VAL A 37 11.76 16.97 -3.46
C VAL A 37 10.89 16.07 -4.33
N LEU A 38 10.76 16.37 -5.63
CA LEU A 38 9.97 15.57 -6.57
C LEU A 38 10.52 14.14 -6.73
N ILE A 39 11.85 13.98 -6.76
CA ILE A 39 12.49 12.65 -6.80
C ILE A 39 12.15 11.84 -5.55
N GLN A 40 12.22 12.46 -4.36
CA GLN A 40 11.89 11.75 -3.12
C GLN A 40 10.39 11.43 -3.01
N LEU A 41 9.50 12.32 -3.46
CA LEU A 41 8.07 12.02 -3.56
C LEU A 41 7.80 10.83 -4.49
N ALA A 42 8.51 10.72 -5.61
CA ALA A 42 8.40 9.57 -6.51
C ALA A 42 8.85 8.26 -5.83
N ALA A 43 9.90 8.32 -5.01
CA ALA A 43 10.34 7.17 -4.21
C ALA A 43 9.28 6.75 -3.19
N VAL A 44 8.68 7.70 -2.47
CA VAL A 44 7.59 7.43 -1.52
C VAL A 44 6.38 6.81 -2.23
N ARG A 45 5.99 7.33 -3.41
CA ARG A 45 4.92 6.75 -4.22
C ARG A 45 5.20 5.29 -4.55
N ALA A 46 6.42 4.97 -4.99
CA ALA A 46 6.79 3.60 -5.33
C ALA A 46 6.72 2.65 -4.11
N GLU A 47 7.12 3.11 -2.93
CA GLU A 47 6.98 2.32 -1.69
C GLU A 47 5.53 2.07 -1.29
N ILE A 48 4.66 3.08 -1.43
CA ILE A 48 3.23 2.95 -1.18
C ILE A 48 2.64 1.92 -2.14
N THR A 49 2.88 2.04 -3.45
CA THR A 49 2.41 1.07 -4.46
C THR A 49 2.89 -0.35 -4.15
N ASN A 50 4.15 -0.52 -3.73
CA ASN A 50 4.68 -1.83 -3.35
C ASN A 50 4.01 -2.40 -2.08
N THR A 51 3.67 -1.54 -1.13
CA THR A 51 2.93 -1.95 0.09
C THR A 51 1.51 -2.38 -0.26
N SER A 52 0.81 -1.64 -1.13
CA SER A 52 -0.52 -2.01 -1.62
C SER A 52 -0.53 -3.38 -2.31
N LYS A 53 0.49 -3.69 -3.13
CA LYS A 53 0.64 -5.01 -3.78
C LYS A 53 0.78 -6.15 -2.78
N VAL A 54 1.47 -5.94 -1.67
CA VAL A 54 1.62 -6.95 -0.61
C VAL A 54 0.28 -7.21 0.06
N ILE A 55 -0.44 -6.16 0.44
CA ILE A 55 -1.77 -6.27 1.06
C ILE A 55 -2.72 -6.99 0.12
N LEU A 56 -2.72 -6.61 -1.16
CA LEU A 56 -3.54 -7.25 -2.20
C LEU A 56 -3.25 -8.75 -2.30
N LYS A 57 -1.96 -9.14 -2.33
CA LYS A 57 -1.57 -10.55 -2.38
C LYS A 57 -2.07 -11.33 -1.16
N ASP A 58 -1.92 -10.76 0.03
CA ASP A 58 -2.38 -11.38 1.28
C ASP A 58 -3.92 -11.53 1.29
N HIS A 59 -4.64 -10.52 0.80
CA HIS A 59 -6.10 -10.57 0.68
C HIS A 59 -6.58 -11.61 -0.35
N LEU A 60 -5.90 -11.73 -1.49
CA LEU A 60 -6.17 -12.77 -2.50
C LEU A 60 -5.99 -14.18 -1.92
N GLN A 61 -4.96 -14.40 -1.09
CA GLN A 61 -4.65 -15.72 -0.54
C GLN A 61 -5.59 -16.15 0.58
N HIS A 62 -6.17 -15.22 1.35
CA HIS A 62 -6.92 -15.55 2.56
C HIS A 62 -8.41 -15.21 2.51
N CYS A 63 -8.81 -14.15 1.80
CA CYS A 63 -10.20 -13.68 1.81
C CYS A 63 -10.97 -14.11 0.56
N ILE A 64 -10.30 -14.16 -0.59
CA ILE A 64 -10.96 -14.45 -1.86
C ILE A 64 -11.14 -15.95 -2.11
N VAL A 65 -10.24 -16.79 -1.60
CA VAL A 65 -10.42 -18.25 -1.70
C VAL A 65 -11.76 -18.66 -1.10
N ASP A 66 -12.06 -18.20 0.11
CA ASP A 66 -13.33 -18.45 0.79
C ASP A 66 -14.52 -17.82 0.05
N ALA A 67 -14.36 -16.60 -0.46
CA ALA A 67 -15.42 -15.91 -1.22
C ALA A 67 -15.79 -16.66 -2.52
N VAL A 68 -14.81 -17.26 -3.20
CA VAL A 68 -15.02 -18.07 -4.41
C VAL A 68 -15.79 -19.35 -4.06
N GLU A 69 -15.42 -20.03 -2.98
CA GLU A 69 -16.13 -21.23 -2.51
C GLU A 69 -17.59 -20.91 -2.13
N GLN A 70 -17.82 -19.74 -1.53
CA GLN A 70 -19.14 -19.27 -1.10
C GLN A 70 -19.95 -18.60 -2.23
N LYS A 71 -19.38 -18.43 -3.43
CA LYS A 71 -19.95 -17.65 -4.54
C LYS A 71 -20.35 -16.22 -4.13
N ASP A 72 -19.53 -15.60 -3.30
CA ASP A 72 -19.72 -14.21 -2.86
C ASP A 72 -19.24 -13.24 -3.95
N GLU A 73 -20.16 -12.91 -4.88
CA GLU A 73 -19.90 -11.96 -5.96
C GLU A 73 -19.62 -10.54 -5.46
N ALA A 74 -20.17 -10.14 -4.30
CA ALA A 74 -19.96 -8.81 -3.75
C ALA A 74 -18.51 -8.63 -3.29
N ALA A 75 -17.96 -9.61 -2.57
CA ALA A 75 -16.56 -9.60 -2.17
C ALA A 75 -15.60 -9.55 -3.37
N MET A 76 -15.90 -10.28 -4.45
CA MET A 76 -15.11 -10.22 -5.68
C MET A 76 -15.18 -8.84 -6.37
N GLN A 77 -16.36 -8.23 -6.43
CA GLN A 77 -16.52 -6.88 -6.99
C GLN A 77 -15.78 -5.83 -6.18
N ASP A 78 -15.83 -5.90 -4.85
CA ASP A 78 -15.14 -4.95 -3.98
C ASP A 78 -13.62 -5.06 -4.11
N LEU A 79 -13.11 -6.27 -4.30
CA LEU A 79 -11.71 -6.45 -4.64
C LEU A 79 -11.34 -5.82 -5.99
N MET A 80 -12.15 -6.05 -7.05
CA MET A 80 -11.87 -5.45 -8.35
C MET A 80 -11.82 -3.92 -8.27
N LYS A 81 -12.76 -3.29 -7.55
CA LYS A 81 -12.74 -1.85 -7.29
C LYS A 81 -11.47 -1.39 -6.59
N ALA A 82 -10.96 -2.18 -5.64
CA ALA A 82 -9.72 -1.86 -4.94
C ALA A 82 -8.48 -1.97 -5.86
N ILE A 83 -8.45 -2.96 -6.76
CA ILE A 83 -7.38 -3.13 -7.74
C ILE A 83 -7.31 -1.93 -8.69
N ASP A 84 -8.44 -1.45 -9.19
CA ASP A 84 -8.53 -0.28 -10.08
C ASP A 84 -8.01 1.03 -9.48
N LYS A 85 -7.83 1.08 -8.15
CA LYS A 85 -7.24 2.25 -7.46
C LYS A 85 -5.72 2.13 -7.24
N ILE A 86 -5.16 0.92 -7.40
CA ILE A 86 -3.73 0.64 -7.20
C ILE A 86 -2.96 0.72 -8.52
N VAL A 87 -3.61 0.36 -9.62
CA VAL A 87 -3.07 0.37 -10.99
C VAL A 87 -3.36 1.71 -11.66
#